data_AF-A0AA88FKL9-F1
#
_entry.id   AF-A0AA88FKL9-F1
#
_cell.length_a   1.000
_cell.length_b   1.000
_cell.length_c   1.000
_cell.angle_alpha   90.00
_cell.angle_beta   90.00
_cell.angle_gamma   90.00
#
_symmetry.space_group_name_H-M   'P 1'
#
loop_
_entity.id
_entity.type
_entity.pdbx_description
1 polymer ?
#
loop_
_entity_poly.entity_id
_entity_poly.type
_entity_poly.pdbx_seq_one_letter_code
_entity_poly.pdbx_strand_id
1 'polypeptide(L)'
;MDLRTVAGRITALRFDGQNRLQGIALDNDKVLLFPPHVGEQLREKLVVGATVQATALKRNLQAGEIRADSTQRLQTETLTIDGVKFVVR
;
A
#
# COMPACT_ATOMS: atom_id res chain seq x y z
N MET A 1 16.83 -7.71 -0.35
CA MET A 1 15.50 -7.04 -0.38
C MET A 1 15.48 -6.01 0.74
N ASP A 2 15.19 -4.75 0.44
CA ASP A 2 15.18 -3.65 1.43
C ASP A 2 13.79 -3.55 2.08
N LEU A 3 13.63 -4.19 3.24
CA LEU A 3 12.39 -4.15 4.01
C LEU A 3 12.33 -2.86 4.82
N ARG A 4 11.25 -2.12 4.67
CA ARG A 4 11.03 -0.84 5.36
C ARG A 4 9.74 -0.87 6.16
N THR A 5 9.80 -0.27 7.33
CA THR A 5 8.59 0.08 8.08
C THR A 5 8.10 1.45 7.63
N VAL A 6 6.81 1.55 7.33
CA VAL A 6 6.16 2.77 6.87
C VAL A 6 4.91 2.99 7.70
N ALA A 7 4.72 4.22 8.14
CA ALA A 7 3.48 4.67 8.76
C ALA A 7 2.97 5.90 8.01
N GLY A 8 1.65 6.11 8.05
CA GLY A 8 1.03 7.29 7.47
C GLY A 8 -0.49 7.21 7.53
N ARG A 9 -1.12 8.33 7.17
CA ARG A 9 -2.58 8.42 7.07
C ARG A 9 -3.02 8.10 5.66
N ILE A 10 -4.06 7.30 5.50
CA ILE A 10 -4.63 6.97 4.19
C ILE A 10 -5.24 8.24 3.59
N THR A 11 -4.77 8.64 2.42
CA THR A 11 -5.29 9.79 1.67
C THR A 11 -6.21 9.37 0.53
N ALA A 12 -5.98 8.19 -0.05
CA ALA A 12 -6.82 7.64 -1.10
C ALA A 12 -6.72 6.12 -1.17
N LEU A 13 -7.82 5.47 -1.55
CA LEU A 13 -7.83 4.07 -1.97
C LEU A 13 -7.45 3.99 -3.45
N ARG A 14 -6.65 2.97 -3.83
CA ARG A 14 -6.22 2.74 -5.21
C ARG A 14 -6.82 1.46 -5.74
N PHE A 15 -7.53 1.57 -6.84
CA PHE A 15 -8.19 0.46 -7.50
C PHE A 15 -7.48 0.13 -8.82
N ASP A 16 -7.49 -1.14 -9.20
CA ASP A 16 -7.04 -1.57 -10.53
C ASP A 16 -8.12 -1.29 -11.60
N GLY A 17 -7.81 -1.62 -12.86
CA GLY A 17 -8.75 -1.46 -13.98
C GLY A 17 -10.00 -2.35 -13.88
N GLN A 18 -10.07 -3.27 -12.92
CA GLN A 18 -11.21 -4.14 -12.64
C GLN A 18 -11.96 -3.71 -11.36
N ASN A 19 -11.70 -2.50 -10.86
CA ASN A 19 -12.29 -1.93 -9.65
C ASN A 19 -11.99 -2.71 -8.35
N ARG A 20 -10.92 -3.52 -8.34
CA ARG A 20 -10.44 -4.23 -7.16
C ARG A 20 -9.45 -3.37 -6.41
N LEU A 21 -9.52 -3.39 -5.08
CA LEU A 21 -8.60 -2.62 -4.27
C LEU A 21 -7.18 -3.21 -4.42
N GLN A 22 -6.25 -2.43 -4.96
CA GLN A 22 -4.86 -2.87 -5.17
C GLN A 22 -3.86 -2.18 -4.24
N GLY A 23 -4.29 -1.14 -3.53
CA GLY A 23 -3.39 -0.36 -2.69
C GLY A 23 -4.05 0.82 -2.00
N ILE A 24 -3.24 1.52 -1.21
CA ILE A 24 -3.60 2.75 -0.51
C ILE A 24 -2.49 3.78 -0.68
N ALA A 25 -2.88 5.02 -0.94
CA ALA A 25 -1.98 6.17 -0.90
C ALA A 25 -1.95 6.74 0.52
N LEU A 26 -0.75 7.14 0.95
CA LEU A 26 -0.50 7.75 2.23
C LEU A 26 -0.20 9.25 2.05
N ASP A 27 -0.29 10.00 3.14
CA ASP A 27 0.02 11.44 3.24
C ASP A 27 1.49 11.81 3.06
N ASN A 28 2.39 10.83 3.02
CA ASN A 28 3.83 11.01 2.90
C ASN A 28 4.39 10.56 1.54
N ASP A 29 3.62 10.74 0.46
CA ASP A 29 3.97 10.39 -0.92
C ASP A 29 4.31 8.91 -1.15
N LYS A 30 3.76 8.03 -0.31
CA LYS A 30 3.92 6.57 -0.44
C LYS A 30 2.62 5.92 -0.87
N VAL A 31 2.76 4.87 -1.67
CA VAL A 31 1.66 3.99 -2.06
C VAL A 31 2.03 2.59 -1.63
N LEU A 32 1.23 2.02 -0.74
CA LEU A 32 1.29 0.64 -0.33
C LEU A 32 0.46 -0.19 -1.31
N LEU A 33 1.09 -1.19 -1.93
CA LEU A 33 0.48 -2.09 -2.90
C LEU A 33 0.37 -3.49 -2.29
N PHE A 34 -0.76 -4.14 -2.52
CA PHE A 34 -1.01 -5.51 -2.05
C PHE A 34 -1.77 -6.30 -3.14
N PRO A 35 -1.74 -7.64 -3.09
CA PRO A 35 -2.48 -8.47 -4.03
C PRO A 35 -4.00 -8.20 -3.97
N PRO A 36 -4.74 -8.38 -5.09
CA PRO A 36 -6.18 -8.11 -5.12
C PRO A 36 -6.99 -8.87 -4.06
N HIS A 37 -6.66 -10.14 -3.81
CA HIS A 37 -7.35 -10.95 -2.81
C HIS A 37 -7.19 -10.39 -1.38
N VAL A 38 -6.04 -9.79 -1.06
CA VAL A 38 -5.81 -9.11 0.22
C VAL A 38 -6.59 -7.80 0.25
N GLY A 39 -6.62 -7.06 -0.86
CA GLY A 39 -7.40 -5.84 -0.99
C GLY A 39 -8.88 -6.05 -0.71
N GLU A 40 -9.47 -7.14 -1.22
CA GLU A 40 -10.86 -7.50 -0.93
C GLU A 40 -11.09 -7.78 0.57
N GLN A 41 -10.17 -8.48 1.24
CA GLN A 41 -10.28 -8.75 2.68
C GLN A 41 -10.15 -7.50 3.55
N LEU A 42 -9.37 -6.52 3.09
CA LEU A 42 -9.09 -5.30 3.84
C LEU A 42 -10.02 -4.14 3.46
N ARG A 43 -10.82 -4.28 2.39
CA ARG A 43 -11.63 -3.21 1.80
C ARG A 43 -12.49 -2.49 2.83
N GLU A 44 -13.14 -3.24 3.72
CA GLU A 44 -14.02 -2.70 4.76
C GLU A 44 -13.26 -2.03 5.92
N LYS A 45 -11.97 -2.35 6.09
CA LYS A 45 -11.11 -1.81 7.16
C LYS A 45 -10.28 -0.61 6.70
N LEU A 46 -10.09 -0.45 5.39
CA LEU A 46 -9.30 0.61 4.80
C LEU A 46 -10.15 1.83 4.53
N VAL A 47 -10.13 2.77 5.46
CA VAL A 47 -10.89 4.02 5.38
C VAL A 47 -9.96 5.20 5.15
N VAL A 48 -10.33 6.09 4.23
CA VAL A 48 -9.60 7.35 4.03
C VAL A 48 -9.61 8.14 5.34
N GLY A 49 -8.44 8.56 5.76
CA GLY A 49 -8.21 9.26 7.01
C GLY A 49 -7.78 8.38 8.18
N ALA A 50 -7.81 7.04 8.04
CA ALA A 50 -7.26 6.13 9.04
C ALA A 50 -5.73 6.13 9.01
N THR A 51 -5.11 5.92 10.17
CA THR A 51 -3.65 5.77 10.28
C THR A 51 -3.28 4.30 10.20
N VAL A 52 -2.28 3.98 9.39
CA VAL A 52 -1.80 2.60 9.22
C VAL A 52 -0.30 2.52 9.43
N GLN A 53 0.17 1.33 9.79
CA GLN A 53 1.57 0.97 9.79
C GLN A 53 1.77 -0.27 8.94
N ALA A 54 2.85 -0.35 8.18
CA ALA A 54 3.13 -1.46 7.30
C ALA A 54 4.62 -1.79 7.27
N THR A 55 4.94 -3.05 7.07
CA THR A 55 6.25 -3.43 6.54
C THR A 55 6.10 -3.68 5.05
N ALA A 56 7.03 -3.13 4.27
CA ALA A 56 6.93 -3.19 2.82
C ALA A 56 8.32 -3.21 2.17
N LEU A 57 8.39 -3.85 1.00
CA LEU A 57 9.56 -3.88 0.15
C LEU A 57 9.48 -2.74 -0.86
N LYS A 58 10.58 -2.02 -1.05
CA LYS A 58 10.64 -1.03 -2.14
C LYS A 58 10.53 -1.75 -3.48
N ARG A 59 9.49 -1.41 -4.26
CA ARG A 59 9.38 -1.92 -5.63
C ARG A 59 10.34 -1.13 -6.50
N ASN A 60 11.39 -1.78 -7.01
CA ASN A 60 12.22 -1.18 -8.04
C ASN A 60 11.39 -1.07 -9.32
N LEU A 61 11.49 0.07 -9.98
CA LEU A 61 10.98 0.23 -11.34
C LEU A 61 11.72 -0.76 -12.24
N GLN A 62 10.99 -1.40 -13.17
CA GLN A 62 11.66 -2.21 -14.17
C GLN A 62 12.52 -1.31 -15.07
N ALA A 63 13.66 -1.81 -15.54
CA ALA A 63 14.54 -1.05 -16.41
C ALA A 63 13.76 -0.59 -17.66
N GLY A 64 13.63 0.73 -17.84
CA GLY A 64 12.86 1.35 -18.94
C GLY A 64 11.59 2.09 -18.52
N GLU A 65 11.14 1.98 -17.26
CA GLU A 65 9.96 2.72 -16.77
C GLU A 65 10.38 4.12 -16.27
N ILE A 66 10.08 5.17 -17.05
CA ILE A 66 10.23 6.57 -16.61
C ILE A 66 8.99 6.96 -15.83
N ARG A 67 9.19 7.40 -14.59
CA ARG A 67 8.10 7.82 -13.72
C ARG A 67 7.96 9.34 -13.72
N ALA A 68 6.74 9.81 -13.94
CA ALA A 68 6.41 11.24 -13.94
C ALA A 68 6.44 11.86 -12.52
N ASP A 69 6.31 11.04 -11.47
CA ASP A 69 6.10 11.50 -10.10
C ASP A 69 7.03 10.82 -9.07
N SER A 70 7.39 11.56 -8.02
CA SER A 70 8.27 11.11 -6.93
C SER A 70 7.64 10.10 -5.95
N THR A 71 6.38 9.70 -6.18
CA THR A 71 5.65 8.79 -5.29
C THR A 71 6.39 7.46 -5.14
N GLN A 72 6.55 6.97 -3.91
CA GLN A 72 7.20 5.66 -3.68
C GLN A 72 6.16 4.54 -3.64
N ARG A 73 6.25 3.59 -4.57
CA ARG A 73 5.39 2.38 -4.56
C ARG A 73 6.11 1.27 -3.80
N LEU A 74 5.46 0.73 -2.78
CA LEU A 74 6.02 -0.27 -1.90
C LEU A 74 5.10 -1.50 -1.91
N GLN A 75 5.68 -2.69 -2.03
CA GLN A 75 4.94 -3.93 -1.93
C GLN A 75 4.79 -4.31 -0.46
N THR A 76 3.56 -4.34 0.03
CA THR A 76 3.26 -4.58 1.43
C THR A 76 3.44 -6.05 1.79
N GLU A 77 4.13 -6.31 2.89
CA GLU A 77 4.32 -7.64 3.49
C GLU A 77 3.45 -7.80 4.73
N THR A 78 3.33 -6.75 5.55
CA THR A 78 2.37 -6.71 6.65
C THR A 78 1.73 -5.35 6.75
N LEU A 79 0.48 -5.31 7.20
CA LEU A 79 -0.29 -4.10 7.40
C LEU A 79 -0.98 -4.15 8.76
N THR A 80 -0.84 -3.10 9.55
CA THR A 80 -1.48 -2.94 10.85
C THR A 80 -2.49 -1.79 10.73
N ILE A 81 -3.74 -2.09 11.05
CA ILE A 81 -4.88 -1.16 11.05
C ILE A 81 -5.53 -1.25 12.42
N ASP A 82 -5.70 -0.13 13.13
CA ASP A 82 -6.31 -0.08 14.47
C ASP A 82 -5.72 -1.10 15.46
N GLY A 83 -4.40 -1.34 15.39
CA GLY A 83 -3.69 -2.30 16.23
C GLY A 83 -3.82 -3.76 15.79
N VAL A 84 -4.65 -4.08 14.79
CA VAL A 84 -4.76 -5.43 14.22
C VAL A 84 -3.75 -5.59 13.08
N LYS A 85 -2.86 -6.57 13.20
CA LYS A 85 -1.86 -6.89 12.18
C LYS A 85 -2.37 -7.96 11.21
N PHE A 86 -2.26 -7.65 9.93
CA PHE A 86 -2.57 -8.50 8.79
C PHE A 86 -1.28 -8.86 8.05
N VAL A 87 -1.15 -10.13 7.66
CA VAL A 87 -0.05 -10.60 6.81
C VAL A 87 -0.51 -10.59 5.36
N VAL A 88 0.30 -9.97 4.51
CA VAL A 88 0.09 -9.87 3.07
C VAL A 88 1.06 -10.85 2.42
N ARG A 89 0.61 -12.08 2.14
CA ARG A 89 1.41 -13.15 1.53
C ARG A 89 0.63 -13.82 0.42
#